data_AF-A0A9D4QWJ2-F1
#
_entry.id   AF-A0A9D4QWJ2-F1
#
_cell.length_a   1.000
_cell.length_b   1.000
_cell.length_c   1.000
_cell.angle_alpha   90.00
_cell.angle_beta   90.00
_cell.angle_gamma   90.00
#
_symmetry.space_group_name_H-M   'P 1'
#
loop_
_entity.id
_entity.type
_entity.pdbx_description
1 polymer ?
#
loop_
_entity_poly.entity_id
_entity_poly.type
_entity_poly.pdbx_seq_one_letter_code
_entity_poly.pdbx_strand_id
1 'polypeptide(L)'
;MSCVSHCLGRLCVALKIIALITNITALGLPYWYKGSPTTSSGVDGSNTVETTIREGLWKKCTDLEYVSSSNSFCEDNEGRLGGVLNLTVELNR
;
A
#
# COMPACT_ATOMS: atom_id res chain seq x y z
N MET A 1 23.18 -40.58 8.41
CA MET A 1 23.25 -39.14 8.07
C MET A 1 22.30 -38.82 6.91
N SER A 2 20.97 -38.97 7.09
CA SER A 2 19.99 -38.69 6.00
C SER A 2 18.94 -37.63 6.34
N CYS A 3 18.75 -37.26 7.61
CA CYS A 3 17.77 -36.24 8.00
C CYS A 3 18.17 -34.80 7.62
N VAL A 4 19.48 -34.51 7.49
CA VAL A 4 19.95 -33.14 7.22
C VAL A 4 19.66 -32.68 5.78
N SER A 5 19.76 -33.59 4.82
CA SER A 5 19.54 -33.29 3.39
C SER A 5 18.05 -33.03 3.06
N HIS A 6 17.15 -33.79 3.67
CA HIS A 6 15.69 -33.59 3.50
C HIS A 6 15.18 -32.30 4.14
N CYS A 7 15.75 -31.90 5.30
CA CYS A 7 15.41 -30.63 5.95
C CYS A 7 15.89 -29.42 5.14
N LEU A 8 17.09 -29.50 4.53
CA LEU A 8 17.61 -28.42 3.67
C LEU A 8 16.75 -28.23 2.41
N GLY A 9 16.29 -29.33 1.80
CA GLY A 9 15.43 -29.27 0.62
C GLY A 9 14.08 -28.59 0.89
N ARG A 10 13.44 -28.91 2.02
CA ARG A 10 12.17 -28.28 2.43
C ARG A 10 12.33 -26.80 2.76
N LEU A 11 13.42 -26.43 3.42
CA LEU A 11 13.75 -25.03 3.71
C LEU A 11 13.96 -24.23 2.42
N CYS A 12 14.67 -24.79 1.43
CA CYS A 12 14.89 -24.13 0.13
C CYS A 12 13.59 -23.92 -0.64
N VAL A 13 12.67 -24.90 -0.63
CA VAL A 13 11.36 -24.74 -1.28
C VAL A 13 10.53 -23.68 -0.56
N ALA A 14 10.52 -23.68 0.77
CA ALA A 14 9.83 -22.66 1.57
C ALA A 14 10.37 -21.25 1.28
N LEU A 15 11.69 -21.07 1.23
CA LEU A 15 12.32 -19.78 0.91
C LEU A 15 11.95 -19.28 -0.50
N LYS A 16 11.89 -20.17 -1.49
CA LYS A 16 11.45 -19.81 -2.85
C LYS A 16 9.99 -19.37 -2.89
N ILE A 17 9.11 -20.05 -2.15
CA ILE A 17 7.69 -19.67 -2.07
C ILE A 17 7.53 -18.31 -1.39
N ILE A 18 8.23 -18.08 -0.28
CA ILE A 18 8.21 -16.79 0.42
C ILE A 18 8.71 -15.68 -0.51
N ALA A 19 9.83 -15.90 -1.20
CA ALA A 19 10.38 -14.93 -2.16
C ALA A 19 9.43 -14.64 -3.33
N LEU A 20 8.66 -15.64 -3.78
CA LEU A 20 7.66 -15.44 -4.82
C LEU A 20 6.48 -14.59 -4.30
N ILE A 21 5.97 -14.90 -3.11
CA ILE A 21 4.86 -14.18 -2.50
C ILE A 21 5.24 -12.71 -2.26
N THR A 22 6.44 -12.44 -1.71
CA THR A 22 6.90 -11.07 -1.46
C THR A 22 7.00 -10.26 -2.75
N ASN A 23 7.43 -10.88 -3.85
CA ASN A 23 7.51 -10.24 -5.17
C ASN A 23 6.11 -9.90 -5.71
N ILE A 24 5.15 -10.82 -5.58
CA ILE A 24 3.75 -10.58 -5.97
C ILE A 24 3.14 -9.45 -5.15
N THR A 25 3.33 -9.43 -3.83
CA THR A 25 2.84 -8.34 -2.98
C THR A 25 3.47 -7.00 -3.35
N ALA A 26 4.73 -6.99 -3.79
CA ALA A 26 5.40 -5.79 -4.28
C ALA A 26 4.82 -5.20 -5.56
N LEU A 27 4.31 -6.04 -6.44
CA LEU A 27 3.62 -5.61 -7.64
C LEU A 27 2.18 -5.14 -7.36
N GLY A 28 1.54 -5.68 -6.32
CA GLY A 28 0.15 -5.38 -5.99
C GLY A 28 -0.08 -4.12 -5.15
N LEU A 29 0.92 -3.67 -4.39
CA LEU A 29 0.78 -2.53 -3.50
C LEU A 29 1.21 -1.21 -4.16
N PRO A 30 0.47 -0.10 -3.95
CA PRO A 30 0.76 1.19 -4.54
C PRO A 30 1.83 1.94 -3.74
N TYR A 31 3.08 1.47 -3.81
CA TYR A 31 4.22 2.11 -3.13
C TYR A 31 5.45 2.31 -4.04
N TRP A 32 5.25 2.25 -5.34
CA TRP A 32 6.33 2.44 -6.31
C TRP A 32 6.77 3.90 -6.34
N TYR A 33 5.84 4.81 -6.11
CA TYR A 33 6.10 6.23 -6.02
C TYR A 33 5.28 6.84 -4.88
N LYS A 34 5.93 7.63 -4.02
CA LYS A 34 5.27 8.48 -3.02
C LYS A 34 5.60 9.92 -3.38
N GLY A 35 4.60 10.67 -3.83
CA GLY A 35 4.71 12.10 -4.10
C GLY A 35 4.99 12.88 -2.82
N SER A 36 5.59 14.06 -2.98
CA SER A 36 5.73 14.99 -1.86
C SER A 36 4.35 15.44 -1.38
N PRO A 37 4.11 15.50 -0.06
CA PRO A 37 2.86 16.01 0.46
C PRO A 37 2.69 17.47 0.03
N THR A 38 1.48 17.79 -0.41
CA THR A 38 1.10 19.16 -0.77
C THR A 38 0.04 19.62 0.21
N THR A 39 0.22 20.81 0.78
CA THR A 39 -0.71 21.38 1.73
C THR A 39 -1.60 22.40 1.03
N SER A 40 -2.91 22.21 1.14
CA SER A 40 -3.93 23.14 0.67
C SER A 40 -4.67 23.70 1.87
N SER A 41 -4.75 25.02 1.96
CA SER A 41 -5.59 25.69 2.95
C SER A 41 -6.88 26.14 2.29
N GLY A 42 -8.02 25.90 2.95
CA GLY A 42 -9.30 26.49 2.53
C GLY A 42 -9.23 28.03 2.51
N VAL A 43 -10.16 28.66 1.78
CA VAL A 43 -10.24 30.13 1.60
C VAL A 43 -10.23 30.89 2.94
N ASP A 44 -10.74 30.24 4.00
CA ASP A 44 -10.90 30.81 5.34
C ASP A 44 -9.75 30.44 6.29
N GLY A 45 -8.72 29.71 5.82
CA GLY A 45 -7.55 29.29 6.59
C GLY A 45 -7.80 28.29 7.73
N SER A 46 -9.05 27.94 8.03
CA SER A 46 -9.39 27.10 9.20
C SER A 46 -9.08 25.62 9.00
N ASN A 47 -9.04 25.15 7.75
CA ASN A 47 -8.86 23.75 7.40
C ASN A 47 -7.66 23.61 6.46
N THR A 48 -6.56 23.09 7.00
CA THR A 48 -5.40 22.63 6.22
C THR A 48 -5.61 21.16 5.85
N VAL A 49 -5.48 20.86 4.58
CA VAL A 49 -5.54 19.50 4.03
C VAL A 49 -4.17 19.17 3.46
N GLU A 50 -3.53 18.16 4.02
CA GLU A 50 -2.32 17.59 3.45
C GLU A 50 -2.71 16.47 2.49
N THR A 51 -2.31 16.63 1.23
CA THR A 51 -2.61 15.66 0.17
C THR A 51 -1.33 14.94 -0.21
N THR A 52 -1.32 13.61 -0.10
CA THR A 52 -0.21 12.75 -0.53
C THR A 52 -0.69 11.81 -1.62
N ILE A 53 0.07 11.70 -2.70
CA ILE A 53 -0.22 10.75 -3.79
C ILE A 53 0.74 9.57 -3.68
N ARG A 54 0.20 8.35 -3.70
CA ARG A 54 0.95 7.09 -3.80
C ARG A 54 0.60 6.38 -5.09
N GLU A 55 1.57 6.13 -5.95
CA GLU A 55 1.37 5.45 -7.23
C GLU A 55 2.03 4.08 -7.22
N GLY A 56 1.33 3.10 -7.79
CA GLY A 56 1.80 1.76 -8.03
C GLY A 56 1.67 1.38 -9.50
N LEU A 57 2.06 0.14 -9.81
CA LEU A 57 2.04 -0.37 -11.17
C LEU A 57 0.63 -0.45 -11.78
N TRP A 58 -0.40 -0.62 -10.95
CA TRP A 58 -1.79 -0.83 -11.39
C TRP A 58 -2.80 0.11 -10.73
N LYS A 59 -2.39 0.83 -9.69
CA LYS A 59 -3.27 1.65 -8.85
C LYS A 59 -2.58 2.93 -8.41
N LYS A 60 -3.36 3.99 -8.28
CA LYS A 60 -2.99 5.27 -7.74
C LYS A 60 -3.89 5.59 -6.56
N CYS A 61 -3.29 5.90 -5.41
CA CYS A 61 -4.00 6.32 -4.22
C CYS A 61 -3.68 7.79 -3.90
N THR A 62 -4.69 8.52 -3.45
CA THR A 62 -4.59 9.89 -2.96
C THR A 62 -5.08 9.89 -1.52
N ASP A 63 -4.18 10.20 -0.60
CA ASP A 63 -4.50 10.35 0.82
C ASP A 63 -4.71 11.82 1.12
N LEU A 64 -5.80 12.12 1.83
CA LEU A 64 -6.12 13.44 2.35
C LEU A 64 -6.09 13.36 3.88
N GLU A 65 -5.17 14.10 4.46
CA GLU A 65 -5.00 14.21 5.90
C GLU A 65 -5.45 15.59 6.37
N TYR A 66 -6.49 15.58 7.20
CA TYR A 66 -7.04 16.73 7.89
C TYR A 66 -6.58 16.69 9.35
N VAL A 67 -6.61 17.84 10.02
CA VAL A 67 -6.24 17.97 11.44
C VAL A 67 -6.99 16.96 12.36
N SER A 68 -8.18 16.52 11.96
CA SER A 68 -9.05 15.62 12.74
C SER A 68 -9.47 14.34 12.04
N SER A 69 -9.07 14.10 10.78
CA SER A 69 -9.48 12.91 10.02
C SER A 69 -8.52 12.60 8.87
N SER A 70 -8.45 11.34 8.45
CA SER A 70 -7.72 10.95 7.24
C SER A 70 -8.62 10.12 6.33
N ASN A 71 -8.59 10.42 5.04
CA ASN A 71 -9.29 9.68 4.00
C ASN A 71 -8.28 9.22 2.95
N SER A 72 -8.48 8.03 2.37
CA SER A 72 -7.67 7.56 1.24
C SER A 72 -8.57 7.08 0.11
N PHE A 73 -8.28 7.56 -1.09
CA PHE A 73 -9.02 7.22 -2.31
C PHE A 73 -8.06 6.54 -3.28
N CYS A 74 -8.40 5.33 -3.73
CA CYS A 74 -7.57 4.59 -4.67
C CYS A 74 -8.33 4.32 -5.97
N GLU A 75 -7.69 4.64 -7.07
CA GLU A 75 -8.16 4.41 -8.44
C GLU A 75 -7.21 3.43 -9.12
N ASP A 76 -7.69 2.70 -10.12
CA ASP A 76 -6.79 2.02 -11.04
C ASP A 76 -6.13 3.04 -11.98
N ASN A 77 -5.07 2.62 -12.67
CA ASN A 77 -4.36 3.48 -13.62
C ASN A 77 -5.20 3.85 -14.86
N GLU A 78 -6.39 3.26 -15.02
CA GLU A 78 -7.36 3.60 -16.06
C GLU A 78 -8.38 4.68 -15.59
N GLY A 79 -8.22 5.19 -14.36
CA GLY A 79 -9.08 6.22 -13.78
C GLY A 79 -10.45 5.71 -13.34
N ARG A 80 -10.62 4.38 -13.19
CA ARG A 80 -11.80 3.82 -12.53
C ARG A 80 -11.49 3.71 -11.05
N LEU A 81 -12.44 4.13 -10.22
CA LEU A 81 -12.41 3.83 -8.78
C LEU A 81 -12.42 2.31 -8.62
N GLY A 82 -11.22 1.74 -8.45
CA GLY A 82 -11.04 0.33 -8.19
C GLY A 82 -11.79 0.01 -6.91
N GLY A 83 -12.80 -0.85 -7.01
CA GLY A 83 -13.75 -1.15 -5.94
C GLY A 83 -13.07 -1.14 -4.58
N VAL A 84 -13.59 -0.30 -3.69
CA VAL A 84 -13.10 0.01 -2.35
C VAL A 84 -12.46 -1.25 -1.76
N LEU A 85 -11.13 -1.33 -1.81
CA LEU A 85 -10.41 -2.28 -0.98
C LEU A 85 -10.51 -1.70 0.41
N ASN A 86 -11.62 -2.04 1.07
CA ASN A 86 -11.89 -1.76 2.46
C ASN A 86 -10.90 -2.60 3.28
N LEU A 87 -9.63 -2.20 3.26
CA LEU A 87 -8.66 -2.56 4.26
C LEU A 87 -9.03 -1.73 5.48
N THR A 88 -10.14 -2.12 6.13
CA THR A 88 -10.38 -1.77 7.53
C THR A 88 -9.28 -2.47 8.30
N VAL A 89 -8.11 -1.83 8.37
CA VAL A 89 -7.14 -2.15 9.41
C VAL A 89 -7.80 -1.63 10.69
N GLU A 90 -8.59 -2.49 11.34
CA GLU A 90 -8.88 -2.34 12.76
C GLU A 90 -7.53 -2.36 13.48
N LEU A 91 -6.90 -1.19 13.60
CA LEU A 91 -5.93 -0.92 14.66
C LEU A 91 -6.73 -0.95 15.95
N ASN A 92 -6.91 -2.17 16.46
CA ASN A 92 -7.45 -2.44 17.77
C ASN A 92 -6.61 -1.64 18.78
N ARG A 93 -7.29 -0.72 19.46
CA ARG A 93 -6.73 0.23 20.42
C ARG A 93 -6.32 -0.47 21.71
#